data_AF-A0A7W7KPV9-F1
#
_entry.id   AF-A0A7W7KPV9-F1
#
_cell.length_a   1.000
_cell.length_b   1.000
_cell.length_c   1.000
_cell.angle_alpha   90.00
_cell.angle_beta   90.00
_cell.angle_gamma   90.00
#
_symmetry.space_group_name_H-M   'P 1'
#
loop_
_entity.id
_entity.type
_entity.pdbx_description
1 polymer ?
#
loop_
_entity_poly.entity_id
_entity_poly.type
_entity_poly.pdbx_seq_one_letter_code
_entity_poly.pdbx_strand_id
1 'polypeptide(L)' 'MHSLESAYRITYITLDEVQLHFETQIAVPDEDGGLALLQAATSPTERRALRELIREQAQPVLPA' A
#
# COMPACT_ATOMS: atom_id res chain seq x y z
N MET A 1 12.69 11.00 19.07
CA MET A 1 12.67 11.43 17.63
C MET A 1 12.58 10.18 16.80
N HIS A 2 11.48 9.96 16.05
CA HIS A 2 11.30 8.74 15.25
C HIS A 2 12.33 8.67 14.12
N SER A 3 13.13 7.61 14.07
CA SER A 3 14.06 7.39 12.96
C SER A 3 13.27 6.94 11.74
N LEU A 4 13.31 7.73 10.67
CA LEU A 4 12.73 7.39 9.37
C LEU A 4 13.54 6.31 8.62
N GLU A 5 14.74 5.94 9.12
CA GLU A 5 15.60 4.93 8.49
C GLU A 5 14.98 3.52 8.48
N SER A 6 13.94 3.29 9.28
CA SER A 6 13.20 2.02 9.33
C SER A 6 11.70 2.23 9.21
N ALA A 7 11.29 3.22 8.41
CA ALA A 7 9.89 3.46 8.11
C ALA A 7 9.41 2.51 7.00
N TYR A 8 8.25 1.86 7.22
CA TYR A 8 7.58 1.05 6.21
C TYR A 8 6.40 1.81 5.63
N ARG A 9 6.24 1.76 4.32
CA ARG A 9 5.04 2.26 3.64
C ARG A 9 4.13 1.09 3.31
N ILE A 10 2.90 1.15 3.80
CA ILE A 10 1.89 0.11 3.64
C ILE A 10 0.71 0.72 2.90
N THR A 11 0.37 0.19 1.73
CA THR A 11 -0.81 0.62 0.97
C THR A 11 -1.83 -0.51 0.96
N TYR A 12 -2.96 -0.29 1.63
CA TYR A 12 -4.12 -1.17 1.63
C TYR A 12 -4.94 -0.88 0.38
N ILE A 13 -5.34 -1.95 -0.30
CA ILE A 13 -6.16 -1.86 -1.52
C ILE A 13 -7.38 -2.72 -1.32
N THR A 14 -8.55 -2.11 -1.46
CA THR A 14 -9.83 -2.80 -1.38
C THR A 14 -10.52 -2.67 -2.73
N LEU A 15 -10.88 -3.81 -3.32
CA LEU A 15 -11.77 -3.85 -4.47
C LEU A 15 -13.21 -3.93 -3.95
N ASP A 16 -13.99 -2.88 -4.15
CA ASP A 16 -15.44 -2.95 -3.99
C ASP A 16 -16.09 -3.39 -5.32
N GLU A 17 -17.42 -3.37 -5.41
CA GLU A 17 -18.14 -3.83 -6.60
C GLU A 17 -17.83 -3.01 -7.88
N VAL A 18 -17.24 -1.81 -7.77
CA VAL A 18 -17.13 -0.85 -8.88
C VAL A 18 -15.74 -0.21 -9.02
N GLN A 19 -14.97 -0.08 -7.93
CA GLN A 19 -13.73 0.69 -7.87
C GLN A 19 -12.72 0.15 -6.85
N LEU A 20 -11.47 0.56 -7.05
CA LEU A 20 -10.37 0.29 -6.12
C LEU A 20 -10.22 1.46 -5.16
N HIS A 21 -10.30 1.17 -3.86
CA HIS A 21 -9.97 2.09 -2.78
C HIS A 21 -8.52 1.91 -2.36
N PHE A 22 -7.88 3.02 -2.03
CA PHE A 22 -6.47 3.05 -1.63
C PHE A 22 -6.32 3.84 -0.34
N GLU A 23 -5.76 3.19 0.67
CA GLU A 23 -5.39 3.81 1.94
C GLU A 23 -3.91 3.54 2.19
N THR A 24 -3.14 4.57 2.54
CA THR A 24 -1.70 4.41 2.77
C THR A 24 -1.33 4.85 4.18
N GLN A 25 -0.52 4.02 4.82
CA GLN A 25 0.03 4.29 6.14
C GLN A 25 1.55 4.19 6.10
N ILE A 26 2.21 5.00 6.91
CA ILE A 26 3.63 4.88 7.23
C ILE A 26 3.73 4.32 8.64
N ALA A 27 4.30 3.13 8.77
CA ALA A 27 4.68 2.57 10.06
C ALA A 27 6.09 3.05 10.40
N VAL A 28 6.23 3.81 11.47
CA VAL A 28 7.52 4.26 12.01
C VAL A 28 7.79 3.58 13.35
N PRO A 29 9.03 3.17 13.65
CA PRO A 29 9.36 2.64 14.97
C PRO A 29 9.09 3.70 16.06
N ASP A 30 8.44 3.27 17.13
CA ASP A 30 8.31 4.06 18.35
C ASP A 30 9.43 3.72 19.35
N GLU A 31 9.51 4.51 20.43
CA GLU A 31 10.54 4.36 21.46
C GLU A 31 10.28 3.16 22.38
N ASP A 32 9.06 2.59 22.35
CA ASP A 32 8.63 1.44 23.14
C ASP A 32 8.82 0.11 22.38
N GLY A 33 9.42 0.14 21.19
CA GLY A 33 9.68 -1.03 20.34
C GLY A 33 8.47 -1.47 19.49
N GLY A 34 7.42 -0.67 19.46
CA GLY A 34 6.26 -0.81 18.59
C GLY A 34 6.39 -0.03 17.28
N LEU A 35 5.25 0.07 16.57
CA LEU A 35 5.13 0.84 15.33
C LEU A 35 3.99 1.84 15.46
N ALA A 36 4.31 3.12 15.33
CA ALA A 36 3.32 4.17 15.17
C ALA A 36 2.87 4.24 13.71
N LEU A 37 1.55 4.23 13.49
CA LEU A 37 0.95 4.32 12.16
C LEU A 37 0.54 5.75 11.84
N LEU A 38 1.11 6.31 10.79
CA LEU A 38 0.81 7.65 10.28
C LEU A 38 0.06 7.55 8.96
N GLN A 39 -1.09 8.21 8.86
CA GLN A 39 -1.81 8.29 7.60
C GLN A 39 -1.00 9.08 6.56
N ALA A 40 -0.97 8.59 5.33
CA ALA A 40 -0.29 9.23 4.22
C ALA A 40 -1.16 9.19 2.96
N ALA A 41 -0.97 10.20 2.10
CA ALA A 41 -1.62 10.20 0.80
C ALA A 41 -1.02 9.11 -0.09
N THR A 42 -1.87 8.31 -0.75
CA THR A 42 -1.47 7.48 -1.89
C THR A 42 -1.29 8.37 -3.10
N SER A 43 -0.09 8.41 -3.68
CA SER A 43 0.16 9.29 -4.84
C SER A 43 -0.58 8.78 -6.09
N PRO A 44 -0.96 9.65 -7.04
CA PRO A 44 -1.58 9.20 -8.30
C PRO A 44 -0.71 8.22 -9.08
N THR A 45 0.61 8.41 -9.07
CA THR A 45 1.58 7.51 -9.72
C THR A 45 1.59 6.13 -9.08
N GLU A 46 1.59 6.07 -7.75
CA GLU A 46 1.49 4.82 -6.99
C GLU A 46 0.17 4.10 -7.26
N ARG A 47 -0.96 4.82 -7.25
CA ARG A 47 -2.28 4.25 -7.60
C ARG A 47 -2.27 3.63 -9.00
N ARG A 48 -1.64 4.29 -9.97
CA ARG A 48 -1.55 3.77 -11.34
C ARG A 48 -0.73 2.48 -11.38
N ALA A 49 0.46 2.47 -10.79
CA ALA A 49 1.33 1.30 -10.75
C ALA A 49 0.64 0.11 -10.06
N LEU A 50 -0.04 0.34 -8.94
CA LEU A 50 -0.78 -0.69 -8.22
C LEU A 50 -1.97 -1.23 -9.03
N ARG A 51 -2.68 -0.39 -9.79
CA ARG A 51 -3.75 -0.83 -10.70
C ARG A 51 -3.23 -1.72 -11.82
N GLU A 52 -2.06 -1.39 -12.36
CA GLU A 52 -1.42 -2.19 -13.42
C GLU A 52 -1.01 -3.56 -12.85
N LEU A 53 -0.36 -3.59 -11.67
CA LEU A 53 0.01 -4.83 -10.98
C LEU A 53 -1.19 -5.75 -10.70
N ILE A 54 -2.30 -5.20 -10.19
CA ILE A 54 -3.51 -5.98 -9.89
C ILE A 54 -4.09 -6.58 -11.17
N ARG A 55 -4.08 -5.83 -12.28
CA ARG A 55 -4.56 -6.34 -13.57
C ARG A 55 -3.71 -7.49 -14.09
N GLU A 56 -2.39 -7.39 -13.95
CA GLU A 56 -1.46 -8.46 -14.34
C GLU A 56 -1.68 -9.73 -13.51
N GLN A 57 -1.92 -9.60 -12.20
CA GLN A 57 -2.18 -10.76 -11.34
C GLN A 57 -3.60 -11.33 -11.49
N ALA A 58 -4.56 -10.52 -11.95
CA ALA A 58 -5.91 -10.99 -12.27
C ALA A 58 -5.99 -11.67 -13.65
N GLN A 59 -4.91 -11.71 -14.42
CA GLN A 59 -4.88 -12.41 -15.69
C GLN A 59 -4.92 -13.91 -15.43
N PRO A 60 -5.94 -14.65 -15.92
CA PRO A 60 -6.00 -16.09 -15.71
C PRO A 60 -4.74 -16.70 -16.31
N VAL A 61 -4.01 -17.48 -15.50
CA VAL A 61 -2.98 -18.38 -16.00
C VAL A 61 -3.72 -19.41 -16.85
N LEU A 62 -3.93 -19.11 -18.13
CA LEU A 62 -4.46 -20.06 -19.09
C LEU A 62 -3.38 -21.14 -19.26
N PRO A 63 -3.65 -22.40 -18.88
CA PRO A 63 -2.72 -23.48 -19.20
C PRO A 63 -2.66 -23.61 -20.72
N ALA A 64 -1.43 -23.67 -21.24
CA ALA A 64 -1.13 -23.93 -22.64
C ALA A 64 -1.59 -25.33 -23.09
#